data_AF-A0A2N9MFD8-F1
#
_entry.id   AF-A0A2N9MFD8-F1
#
_cell.length_a   1.000
_cell.length_b   1.000
_cell.length_c   1.000
_cell.angle_alpha   90.00
_cell.angle_beta   90.00
_cell.angle_gamma   90.00
#
_symmetry.space_group_name_H-M   'P 1'
#
loop_
_entity.id
_entity.type
_entity.pdbx_description
1 polymer ?
#
loop_
_entity_poly.entity_id
_entity_poly.type
_entity_poly.pdbx_seq_one_letter_code
_entity_poly.pdbx_strand_id
1 'polypeptide(L)'
;MAKFTALMTYIGIFIVSLNALPAAALWSVMSGRYYTPGVWNGLAPFVTMTLAALFVFFALVTLQGLLLNMVSPRRFPGVSLLVQCTLFTLLICLLPFVLSIPGLDRYMHLRPAFARWIPPAWFLGLDQEMLGNREPYVEALGRLAIWAVGGSAFCAFAAYLWSYRRQKVRMLETPIQARYEFTALRRWAEKWSDRFLPHQPEHAVFSFTMSTLSRSRLHRLVLTGFVAVAFALIVESFVSLIVGGGFKGFAVKTFALEQAAVSAPLALSLFVLAGYRYLFRLPVELRANWVFRIHEGGNRELLLRGMERFVLCLGVLPIALLTLPLEIEIFGALTGFAVSLLAFLPSLVMEEVLLAGFEKIPFTSAYLPGKRPLIETVCMYGIAFGAYVGILSGLIVTCLQEAPYFLIVLGGFIAIWAKVRKGRLEYWHVGELEFEEVAEPTVQTLAIFRD
;
A
#
# COMPACT_ATOMS: atom_id res chain seq x y z
N MET A 1 36.90 -5.62 1.82
CA MET A 1 36.90 -5.81 3.28
C MET A 1 36.27 -4.64 4.02
N ALA A 2 36.77 -3.41 3.92
CA ALA A 2 36.22 -2.24 4.67
C ALA A 2 34.70 -1.99 4.52
N LYS A 3 34.13 -2.13 3.31
CA LYS A 3 32.68 -1.96 3.09
C LYS A 3 31.84 -3.08 3.74
N PHE A 4 32.39 -4.30 3.81
CA PHE A 4 31.71 -5.44 4.42
C PHE A 4 31.72 -5.33 5.94
N THR A 5 32.87 -4.97 6.52
CA THR A 5 32.98 -4.74 7.96
C THR A 5 32.08 -3.58 8.40
N ALA A 6 32.06 -2.47 7.66
CA ALA A 6 31.14 -1.36 7.93
C ALA A 6 29.67 -1.77 7.88
N LEU A 7 29.27 -2.59 6.89
CA LEU A 7 27.91 -3.11 6.79
C LEU A 7 27.55 -4.01 7.99
N MET A 8 28.43 -4.93 8.37
CA MET A 8 28.21 -5.81 9.53
C MET A 8 28.15 -5.03 10.83
N THR A 9 29.00 -4.02 11.03
CA THR A 9 28.96 -3.14 12.20
C THR A 9 27.66 -2.34 12.24
N TYR A 10 27.23 -1.77 11.11
CA TYR A 10 25.98 -1.03 11.02
C TYR A 10 24.77 -1.91 11.38
N ILE A 11 24.73 -3.13 10.85
CA ILE A 11 23.66 -4.09 11.16
C ILE A 11 23.69 -4.49 12.63
N GLY A 12 24.87 -4.75 13.19
CA GLY A 12 25.02 -5.07 14.61
C GLY A 12 24.48 -3.95 15.50
N ILE A 13 24.85 -2.70 15.23
CA ILE A 13 24.34 -1.53 15.96
C ILE A 13 22.83 -1.41 15.79
N PHE A 14 22.32 -1.54 14.56
CA PHE A 14 20.90 -1.43 14.27
C PHE A 14 20.08 -2.49 15.03
N ILE A 15 20.47 -3.76 14.95
CA ILE A 15 19.79 -4.87 15.62
C ILE A 15 19.79 -4.67 17.14
N VAL A 16 20.94 -4.31 17.72
CA VAL A 16 21.03 -4.07 19.17
C VAL A 16 20.13 -2.90 19.57
N SER A 17 20.18 -1.78 18.83
CA SER A 17 19.37 -0.60 19.14
C SER A 17 17.87 -0.86 19.05
N LEU A 18 17.43 -1.66 18.08
CA LEU A 18 16.02 -1.97 17.84
C LEU A 18 15.48 -2.98 18.86
N ASN A 19 16.28 -3.97 19.25
CA ASN A 19 15.82 -5.11 20.06
C ASN A 19 16.07 -4.95 21.57
N ALA A 20 17.05 -4.12 21.98
CA ALA A 20 17.38 -3.96 23.40
C ALA A 20 16.21 -3.38 24.22
N LEU A 21 15.52 -2.35 23.69
CA LEU A 21 14.41 -1.72 24.39
C LEU A 21 13.19 -2.64 24.52
N PRO A 22 12.68 -3.30 23.45
CA PRO A 22 11.60 -4.28 23.58
C PRO A 22 11.93 -5.43 24.52
N ALA A 23 13.14 -5.99 24.46
CA ALA A 23 13.54 -7.10 25.34
C ALA A 23 13.58 -6.67 26.82
N ALA A 24 14.12 -5.47 27.11
CA ALA A 24 14.14 -4.93 28.47
C ALA A 24 12.73 -4.60 28.98
N ALA A 25 11.87 -4.04 28.12
CA ALA A 25 10.48 -3.72 28.46
C ALA A 25 9.63 -4.98 28.69
N LEU A 26 9.80 -6.02 27.85
CA LEU A 26 9.11 -7.30 28.05
C LEU A 26 9.56 -7.97 29.34
N TRP A 27 10.86 -7.94 29.64
CA TRP A 27 11.39 -8.51 30.88
C TRP A 27 10.81 -7.80 32.11
N SER A 28 10.74 -6.46 32.11
CA SER A 28 10.19 -5.71 33.24
C SER A 28 8.70 -5.98 33.43
N VAL A 29 7.90 -6.04 32.35
CA VAL A 29 6.47 -6.36 32.42
C VAL A 29 6.21 -7.79 32.87
N MET A 30 7.03 -8.75 32.39
CA MET A 30 6.89 -10.18 32.71
C MET A 30 7.38 -10.53 34.13
N SER A 31 8.18 -9.68 34.78
CA SER A 31 8.69 -9.90 36.16
C SER A 31 7.64 -9.80 37.28
N GLY A 32 6.34 -9.86 36.95
CA GLY A 32 5.22 -9.78 37.89
C GLY A 32 4.99 -11.02 38.74
N ARG A 33 3.99 -10.95 39.62
CA ARG A 33 3.64 -11.97 40.66
C ARG A 33 3.44 -13.41 40.17
N TYR A 34 3.20 -13.61 38.88
CA TYR A 34 2.87 -14.92 38.29
C TYR A 34 4.01 -15.55 37.47
N TYR A 35 5.18 -14.90 37.39
CA TYR A 35 6.33 -15.38 36.62
C TYR A 35 7.57 -15.45 37.50
N THR A 36 8.33 -16.54 37.39
CA THR A 36 9.60 -16.69 38.12
C THR A 36 10.66 -15.78 37.50
N PRO A 37 11.23 -14.81 38.26
CA PRO A 37 12.27 -13.93 37.72
C PRO A 37 13.53 -14.75 37.43
N GLY A 38 13.84 -14.93 36.15
CA GLY A 38 15.07 -15.57 35.67
C GLY A 38 15.75 -14.68 34.64
N VAL A 39 17.09 -14.70 34.61
CA VAL A 39 17.90 -13.97 33.61
C VAL A 39 17.52 -14.38 32.18
N TRP A 40 17.08 -15.63 32.02
CA TRP A 40 16.58 -16.19 30.76
C TRP A 40 15.33 -15.49 30.23
N ASN A 41 14.49 -14.86 31.08
CA ASN A 41 13.28 -14.16 30.64
C ASN A 41 13.58 -12.89 29.83
N GLY A 42 14.76 -12.28 30.02
CA GLY A 42 15.23 -11.16 29.21
C GLY A 42 16.15 -11.59 28.07
N LEU A 43 17.01 -12.59 28.32
CA LEU A 43 17.97 -13.07 27.32
C LEU A 43 17.30 -13.84 26.18
N ALA A 44 16.28 -14.65 26.43
CA ALA A 44 15.62 -15.44 25.39
C ALA A 44 14.96 -14.54 24.33
N PRO A 45 14.11 -13.55 24.68
CA PRO A 45 13.54 -12.64 23.69
C PRO A 45 14.58 -11.84 22.93
N PHE A 46 15.66 -11.41 23.60
CA PHE A 46 16.74 -10.67 22.95
C PHE A 46 17.47 -11.52 21.88
N VAL A 47 17.81 -12.76 22.22
CA VAL A 47 18.49 -13.68 21.30
C VAL A 47 17.58 -14.05 20.14
N THR A 48 16.30 -14.36 20.39
CA THR A 48 15.35 -14.75 19.33
C THR A 48 15.03 -13.59 18.39
N MET A 49 14.81 -12.38 18.90
CA MET A 49 14.63 -11.18 18.07
C MET A 49 15.88 -10.85 17.23
N THR A 50 17.07 -11.06 17.80
CA THR A 50 18.34 -10.88 17.09
C THR A 50 18.49 -11.89 15.96
N LEU A 51 18.22 -13.16 16.21
CA LEU A 51 18.25 -14.21 15.19
C LEU A 51 17.19 -13.99 14.11
N ALA A 52 16.00 -13.52 14.46
CA ALA A 52 14.95 -13.15 13.52
C ALA A 52 15.40 -12.00 12.60
N ALA A 53 16.02 -10.96 13.16
CA ALA A 53 16.54 -9.84 12.38
C ALA A 53 17.67 -10.26 11.43
N LEU A 54 18.59 -11.12 11.90
CA LEU A 54 19.64 -11.70 11.06
C LEU A 54 19.06 -12.55 9.93
N PHE A 55 18.06 -13.40 10.23
CA PHE A 55 17.38 -14.20 9.22
C PHE A 55 16.77 -13.34 8.11
N VAL A 56 16.01 -12.30 8.46
CA VAL A 56 15.39 -11.39 7.49
C VAL A 56 16.47 -10.68 6.66
N PHE A 57 17.53 -10.19 7.29
CA PHE A 57 18.64 -9.56 6.60
C PHE A 57 19.29 -10.50 5.56
N PHE A 58 19.70 -11.70 5.98
CA PHE A 58 20.33 -12.66 5.08
C PHE A 58 19.38 -13.17 4.00
N ALA A 59 18.09 -13.32 4.30
CA ALA A 59 17.08 -13.67 3.31
C ALA A 59 16.93 -12.59 2.23
N LEU A 60 16.89 -11.31 2.60
CA LEU A 60 16.84 -10.19 1.66
C LEU A 60 18.13 -10.08 0.82
N VAL A 61 19.30 -10.28 1.43
CA VAL A 61 20.59 -10.31 0.69
C VAL A 61 20.62 -11.48 -0.30
N THR A 62 20.17 -12.66 0.13
CA THR A 62 20.07 -13.85 -0.73
C THR A 62 19.16 -13.57 -1.91
N LEU A 63 17.96 -13.05 -1.66
CA LEU A 63 17.00 -12.70 -2.71
C LEU A 63 17.58 -11.68 -3.69
N GLN A 64 18.22 -10.61 -3.19
CA GLN A 64 18.88 -9.62 -4.03
C GLN A 64 20.01 -10.25 -4.87
N GLY A 65 20.83 -11.11 -4.28
CA GLY A 65 21.90 -11.84 -4.98
C GLY A 65 21.37 -12.81 -6.05
N LEU A 66 20.27 -13.51 -5.76
CA LEU A 66 19.60 -14.38 -6.73
C LEU A 66 19.02 -13.57 -7.89
N LEU A 67 18.34 -12.45 -7.62
CA LEU A 67 17.81 -11.56 -8.65
C LEU A 67 18.91 -11.02 -9.57
N LEU A 68 20.05 -10.59 -9.01
CA LEU A 68 21.20 -10.12 -9.77
C LEU A 68 21.80 -11.21 -10.68
N ASN A 69 21.73 -12.48 -10.28
CA ASN A 69 22.31 -13.59 -11.04
C ASN A 69 21.34 -14.19 -12.05
N MET A 70 20.07 -14.37 -11.69
CA MET A 70 19.07 -15.02 -12.55
C MET A 70 18.48 -14.05 -13.58
N VAL A 71 18.32 -12.76 -13.23
CA VAL A 71 17.65 -11.79 -14.11
C VAL A 71 18.65 -11.13 -15.07
N SER A 72 18.24 -10.98 -16.33
CA SER A 72 19.00 -10.21 -17.32
C SER A 72 19.15 -8.75 -16.86
N PRO A 73 20.31 -8.09 -17.08
CA PRO A 73 20.50 -6.67 -16.74
C PRO A 73 19.42 -5.74 -17.30
N ARG A 74 18.78 -6.13 -18.41
CA ARG A 74 17.70 -5.36 -19.05
C ARG A 74 16.36 -5.41 -18.30
N ARG A 75 16.07 -6.50 -17.58
CA ARG A 75 14.82 -6.71 -16.84
C ARG A 75 14.99 -6.48 -15.32
N PHE A 76 16.23 -6.30 -14.88
CA PHE A 76 16.57 -6.20 -13.47
C PHE A 76 15.84 -5.06 -12.74
N PRO A 77 15.78 -3.82 -13.27
CA PRO A 77 15.14 -2.74 -12.52
C PRO A 77 13.65 -2.98 -12.24
N GLY A 78 12.94 -3.65 -13.15
CA GLY A 78 11.49 -3.85 -13.11
C GLY A 78 11.13 -5.03 -12.24
N VAL A 79 11.90 -6.12 -12.34
CA VAL A 79 11.77 -7.24 -11.40
C VAL A 79 12.17 -6.80 -9.99
N SER A 80 13.25 -6.02 -9.84
CA SER A 80 13.65 -5.49 -8.53
C SER A 80 12.59 -4.57 -7.94
N LEU A 81 11.95 -3.73 -8.75
CA LEU A 81 10.85 -2.89 -8.29
C LEU A 81 9.64 -3.73 -7.88
N LEU A 82 9.24 -4.72 -8.69
CA LEU A 82 8.13 -5.61 -8.37
C LEU A 82 8.39 -6.31 -7.03
N VAL A 83 9.58 -6.90 -6.86
CA VAL A 83 9.98 -7.57 -5.61
C VAL A 83 9.98 -6.60 -4.43
N GLN A 84 10.50 -5.38 -4.62
CA GLN A 84 10.48 -4.35 -3.57
C GLN A 84 9.04 -3.99 -3.18
N CYS A 85 8.16 -3.77 -4.15
CA CYS A 85 6.74 -3.48 -3.92
C CYS A 85 6.06 -4.64 -3.20
N THR A 86 6.25 -5.89 -3.62
CA THR A 86 5.63 -7.06 -2.98
C THR A 86 6.12 -7.26 -1.55
N LEU A 87 7.42 -7.12 -1.30
CA LEU A 87 7.97 -7.24 0.05
C LEU A 87 7.48 -6.12 0.96
N PHE A 88 7.41 -4.90 0.44
CA PHE A 88 6.90 -3.75 1.18
C PHE A 88 5.41 -3.92 1.52
N THR A 89 4.59 -4.35 0.55
CA THR A 89 3.18 -4.66 0.79
C THR A 89 3.04 -5.77 1.83
N LEU A 90 3.78 -6.88 1.69
CA LEU A 90 3.74 -7.98 2.65
C LEU A 90 4.12 -7.53 4.07
N LEU A 91 5.15 -6.69 4.20
CA LEU A 91 5.57 -6.14 5.49
C LEU A 91 4.47 -5.28 6.13
N ILE A 92 3.80 -4.43 5.34
CA ILE A 92 2.70 -3.60 5.85
C ILE A 92 1.50 -4.49 6.23
N CYS A 93 1.20 -5.55 5.48
CA CYS A 93 0.14 -6.51 5.83
C CYS A 93 0.40 -7.30 7.11
N LEU A 94 1.66 -7.42 7.53
CA LEU A 94 1.99 -8.04 8.81
C LEU A 94 1.73 -7.11 10.01
N LEU A 95 1.57 -5.80 9.81
CA LEU A 95 1.34 -4.86 10.92
C LEU A 95 -0.01 -5.10 11.62
N PRO A 96 -1.17 -5.20 10.92
CA PRO A 96 -2.44 -5.50 11.58
C PRO A 96 -2.43 -6.86 12.29
N PHE A 97 -1.72 -7.85 11.74
CA PHE A 97 -1.58 -9.17 12.34
C PHE A 97 -1.01 -9.11 13.77
N VAL A 98 -0.17 -8.11 14.09
CA VAL A 98 0.35 -7.89 15.45
C VAL A 98 -0.77 -7.62 16.45
N LEU A 99 -1.83 -6.93 16.04
CA LEU A 99 -2.99 -6.63 16.90
C LEU A 99 -3.86 -7.87 17.14
N SER A 100 -3.83 -8.83 16.21
CA SER A 100 -4.56 -10.09 16.28
C SER A 100 -3.83 -11.19 17.10
N ILE A 101 -2.58 -10.95 17.54
CA ILE A 101 -1.76 -11.90 18.34
C ILE A 101 -2.48 -12.46 19.59
N PRO A 102 -3.21 -11.66 20.40
CA PRO A 102 -3.88 -12.20 21.59
C PRO A 102 -4.93 -13.28 21.28
N GLY A 103 -5.55 -13.25 20.10
CA GLY A 103 -6.51 -14.25 19.64
C GLY A 103 -5.86 -15.53 19.08
N LEU A 104 -4.58 -15.47 18.71
CA LEU A 104 -3.84 -16.58 18.10
C LEU A 104 -3.45 -17.67 19.10
N ASP A 105 -3.42 -17.39 20.40
CA ASP A 105 -3.08 -18.37 21.44
C ASP A 105 -3.96 -19.63 21.33
N ARG A 106 -5.28 -19.44 21.22
CA ARG A 106 -6.27 -20.52 21.04
C ARG A 106 -5.98 -21.40 19.83
N TYR A 107 -5.50 -20.81 18.73
CA TYR A 107 -5.16 -21.55 17.52
C TYR A 107 -3.81 -22.26 17.64
N MET A 108 -2.85 -21.66 18.34
CA MET A 108 -1.54 -22.27 18.56
C MET A 108 -1.63 -23.51 19.47
N HIS A 109 -2.56 -23.54 20.42
CA HIS A 109 -2.88 -24.74 21.20
C HIS A 109 -3.34 -25.93 20.33
N LEU A 110 -3.94 -25.67 19.16
CA LEU A 110 -4.37 -26.70 18.21
C LEU A 110 -3.20 -27.26 17.38
N ARG A 111 -1.97 -26.80 17.61
CA ARG A 111 -0.73 -27.23 16.92
C ARG A 111 -0.86 -27.26 15.39
N PRO A 112 -1.21 -26.12 14.77
CA PRO A 112 -1.58 -26.10 13.37
C PRO A 112 -0.36 -26.36 12.48
N ALA A 113 -0.50 -27.26 11.51
CA ALA A 113 0.58 -27.59 10.57
C ALA A 113 1.09 -26.37 9.78
N PHE A 114 0.25 -25.35 9.57
CA PHE A 114 0.62 -24.14 8.86
C PHE A 114 1.70 -23.32 9.59
N ALA A 115 1.82 -23.42 10.93
CA ALA A 115 2.80 -22.64 11.68
C ALA A 115 4.26 -22.98 11.29
N ARG A 116 4.47 -24.16 10.71
CA ARG A 116 5.78 -24.57 10.14
C ARG A 116 6.19 -23.75 8.92
N TRP A 117 5.30 -22.98 8.31
CA TRP A 117 5.57 -22.14 7.14
C TRP A 117 5.70 -20.65 7.47
N ILE A 118 5.46 -20.27 8.73
CA ILE A 118 5.40 -18.87 9.16
C ILE A 118 6.64 -18.56 10.00
N PRO A 119 7.61 -17.77 9.50
CA PRO A 119 8.86 -17.50 10.22
C PRO A 119 8.68 -16.95 11.65
N PRO A 120 7.74 -16.02 11.94
CA PRO A 120 7.46 -15.60 13.31
C PRO A 120 7.20 -16.75 14.29
N ALA A 121 6.52 -17.82 13.86
CA ALA A 121 6.24 -18.97 14.71
C ALA A 121 7.49 -19.80 15.02
N TRP A 122 8.49 -19.82 14.13
CA TRP A 122 9.77 -20.51 14.37
C TRP A 122 10.54 -19.83 15.50
N PHE A 123 10.64 -18.50 15.46
CA PHE A 123 11.34 -17.73 16.48
C PHE A 123 10.59 -17.70 17.82
N LEU A 124 9.25 -17.76 17.79
CA LEU A 124 8.45 -17.98 19.00
C LEU A 124 8.75 -19.35 19.63
N GLY A 125 8.86 -20.40 18.81
CA GLY A 125 9.23 -21.73 19.30
C GLY A 125 10.62 -21.76 19.95
N LEU A 126 11.58 -21.07 19.34
CA LEU A 126 12.93 -20.93 19.90
C LEU A 126 12.93 -20.19 21.25
N ASP A 127 12.09 -19.16 21.38
CA ASP A 127 11.96 -18.37 22.61
C ASP A 127 11.42 -19.24 23.76
N GLN A 128 10.35 -19.98 23.48
CA GLN A 128 9.75 -20.91 24.44
C GLN A 128 10.68 -22.07 24.82
N GLU A 129 11.45 -22.60 23.87
CA GLU A 129 12.47 -23.62 24.12
C GLU A 129 13.55 -23.11 25.09
N MET A 130 14.02 -21.87 24.90
CA MET A 130 14.98 -21.22 25.81
C MET A 130 14.40 -20.93 27.20
N LEU A 131 13.10 -20.66 27.30
CA LEU A 131 12.38 -20.51 28.57
C LEU A 131 12.10 -21.85 29.28
N GLY A 132 12.48 -22.98 28.67
CA GLY A 132 12.40 -24.31 29.27
C GLY A 132 11.20 -25.14 28.85
N ASN A 133 10.41 -24.70 27.85
CA ASN A 133 9.35 -25.52 27.29
C ASN A 133 9.95 -26.64 26.43
N ARG A 134 9.81 -27.90 26.87
CA ARG A 134 10.31 -29.11 26.18
C ARG A 134 9.25 -29.85 25.37
N GLU A 135 8.22 -29.14 24.95
CA GLU A 135 7.20 -29.74 24.10
C GLU A 135 7.77 -30.06 22.71
N PRO A 136 7.59 -31.29 22.17
CA PRO A 136 8.21 -31.69 20.89
C PRO A 136 7.84 -30.80 19.69
N TYR A 137 6.65 -30.19 19.72
CA TYR A 137 6.19 -29.26 18.69
C TYR A 137 6.97 -27.94 18.71
N VAL A 138 7.21 -27.41 19.92
CA VAL A 138 7.97 -26.17 20.16
C VAL A 138 9.43 -26.36 19.78
N GLU A 139 10.04 -27.48 20.20
CA GLU A 139 11.42 -27.84 19.79
C GLU A 139 11.56 -28.00 18.27
N ALA A 140 10.54 -28.51 17.58
CA ALA A 140 10.56 -28.58 16.12
C ALA A 140 10.57 -27.19 15.47
N LEU A 141 9.79 -26.24 15.99
CA LEU A 141 9.77 -24.85 15.53
C LEU A 141 11.09 -24.13 15.85
N GLY A 142 11.65 -24.33 17.05
CA GLY A 142 12.95 -23.79 17.44
C GLY A 142 14.09 -24.27 16.55
N ARG A 143 14.13 -25.57 16.23
CA ARG A 143 15.07 -26.11 15.24
C ARG A 143 14.90 -25.49 13.86
N LEU A 144 13.67 -25.30 13.39
CA LEU A 144 13.43 -24.62 12.10
C LEU A 144 13.99 -23.20 12.08
N ALA A 145 13.92 -22.45 13.18
CA ALA A 145 14.51 -21.11 13.27
C ALA A 145 16.04 -21.16 13.06
N ILE A 146 16.72 -22.09 13.74
CA ILE A 146 18.19 -22.24 13.62
C ILE A 146 18.58 -22.64 12.19
N TRP A 147 17.88 -23.62 11.61
CA TRP A 147 18.11 -24.03 10.21
C TRP A 147 17.83 -22.91 9.23
N ALA A 148 16.80 -22.09 9.45
CA ALA A 148 16.44 -20.98 8.59
C ALA A 148 17.53 -19.88 8.61
N VAL A 149 18.06 -19.54 9.78
CA VAL A 149 19.14 -18.55 9.93
C VAL A 149 20.43 -19.07 9.30
N GLY A 150 20.83 -20.31 9.60
CA GLY A 150 22.04 -20.91 9.03
C GLY A 150 21.95 -21.06 7.51
N GLY A 151 20.80 -21.52 7.02
CA GLY A 151 20.53 -21.68 5.60
C GLY A 151 20.50 -20.36 4.84
N SER A 152 19.85 -19.32 5.38
CA SER A 152 19.82 -18.00 4.73
C SER A 152 21.19 -17.33 4.72
N ALA A 153 21.97 -17.46 5.79
CA ALA A 153 23.35 -16.97 5.83
C ALA A 153 24.23 -17.69 4.79
N PHE A 154 24.18 -19.02 4.74
CA PHE A 154 24.93 -19.80 3.75
C PHE A 154 24.56 -19.42 2.31
N CYS A 155 23.26 -19.32 2.01
CA CYS A 155 22.78 -18.89 0.69
C CYS A 155 23.21 -17.45 0.35
N ALA A 156 23.24 -16.54 1.32
CA ALA A 156 23.70 -15.17 1.10
C ALA A 156 25.19 -15.14 0.72
N PHE A 157 26.03 -15.92 1.42
CA PHE A 157 27.45 -16.08 1.08
C PHE A 157 27.63 -16.71 -0.31
N ALA A 158 26.88 -17.77 -0.63
CA ALA A 158 26.93 -18.42 -1.92
C ALA A 158 26.51 -17.47 -3.07
N ALA A 159 25.43 -16.71 -2.88
CA ALA A 159 24.94 -15.73 -3.84
C ALA A 159 25.94 -14.57 -4.02
N TYR A 160 26.60 -14.14 -2.94
CA TYR A 160 27.65 -13.13 -3.01
C TYR A 160 28.86 -13.63 -3.81
N LEU A 161 29.34 -14.84 -3.53
CA LEU A 161 30.45 -15.47 -4.25
C LEU A 161 30.13 -15.65 -5.74
N TRP A 162 28.91 -16.08 -6.06
CA TRP A 162 28.44 -16.22 -7.43
C TRP A 162 28.41 -14.86 -8.16
N SER A 163 27.83 -13.84 -7.52
CA SER A 163 27.76 -12.48 -8.08
C SER A 163 29.16 -11.92 -8.33
N TYR A 164 30.08 -12.12 -7.39
CA TYR A 164 31.47 -11.67 -7.50
C TYR A 164 32.20 -12.28 -8.71
N ARG A 165 32.03 -13.60 -8.92
CA ARG A 165 32.63 -14.29 -10.08
C ARG A 165 32.05 -13.79 -11.41
N ARG A 166 30.74 -13.52 -11.46
CA ARG A 166 30.03 -13.14 -12.69
C ARG A 166 30.16 -11.65 -13.05
N GLN A 167 30.15 -10.75 -12.07
CA GLN A 167 30.16 -9.30 -12.31
C GLN A 167 31.54 -8.73 -12.58
N LYS A 168 32.63 -9.38 -12.13
CA LYS A 168 33.99 -9.03 -12.56
C LYS A 168 34.14 -9.01 -14.08
N VAL A 169 33.40 -9.85 -14.79
CA VAL A 169 33.41 -9.95 -16.26
C VAL A 169 32.52 -8.88 -16.91
N ARG A 170 31.36 -8.57 -16.32
CA ARG A 170 30.37 -7.66 -16.94
C ARG A 170 30.56 -6.17 -16.67
N MET A 171 31.21 -5.78 -15.57
CA MET A 171 31.45 -4.36 -15.27
C MET A 171 32.37 -3.66 -16.28
N LEU A 172 33.12 -4.42 -17.08
CA LEU A 172 34.01 -3.91 -18.12
C LEU A 172 33.30 -3.66 -19.46
N GLU A 173 32.10 -4.20 -19.68
CA GLU A 173 31.54 -4.34 -21.04
C GLU A 173 30.28 -3.52 -21.33
N THR A 174 29.66 -2.77 -20.41
CA THR A 174 28.42 -2.05 -20.77
C THR A 174 28.12 -0.79 -19.97
N PRO A 175 27.93 0.38 -20.62
CA PRO A 175 27.26 1.52 -20.00
C PRO A 175 25.78 1.19 -19.82
N ILE A 176 25.33 1.10 -18.57
CA ILE A 176 23.96 0.73 -18.21
C ILE A 176 23.02 1.92 -18.50
N GLN A 177 22.44 1.96 -19.69
CA GLN A 177 21.21 2.71 -19.94
C GLN A 177 20.02 1.74 -19.99
N ALA A 178 19.57 1.31 -18.82
CA ALA A 178 18.34 0.53 -18.68
C ALA A 178 17.12 1.45 -18.87
N ARG A 179 16.69 1.63 -20.13
CA ARG A 179 15.63 2.57 -20.51
C ARG A 179 14.43 1.88 -21.14
N TYR A 180 13.86 0.80 -20.57
CA TYR A 180 12.79 0.07 -21.28
C TYR A 180 11.80 -0.71 -20.40
N GLU A 181 11.20 -0.11 -19.37
CA GLU A 181 10.37 -0.91 -18.45
C GLU A 181 8.85 -0.79 -18.62
N PHE A 182 8.33 0.23 -19.30
CA PHE A 182 6.87 0.40 -19.40
C PHE A 182 6.37 0.79 -20.79
N THR A 183 7.10 0.41 -21.85
CA THR A 183 6.69 0.68 -23.24
C THR A 183 5.40 -0.04 -23.63
N ALA A 184 5.03 -1.15 -22.97
CA ALA A 184 3.78 -1.87 -23.25
C ALA A 184 2.56 -1.16 -22.64
N LEU A 185 2.61 -0.79 -21.36
CA LEU A 185 1.56 -0.02 -20.68
C LEU A 185 1.39 1.36 -21.34
N ARG A 186 2.50 2.00 -21.72
CA ARG A 186 2.52 3.26 -22.46
C ARG A 186 1.88 3.11 -23.85
N ARG A 187 2.25 2.09 -24.63
CA ARG A 187 1.66 1.83 -25.96
C ARG A 187 0.18 1.46 -25.88
N TRP A 188 -0.21 0.71 -24.85
CA TRP A 188 -1.62 0.39 -24.60
C TRP A 188 -2.39 1.66 -24.29
N ALA A 189 -1.86 2.49 -23.39
CA ALA A 189 -2.49 3.75 -23.03
C ALA A 189 -2.55 4.75 -24.17
N GLU A 190 -1.47 4.95 -24.94
CA GLU A 190 -1.46 5.83 -26.14
C GLU A 190 -2.58 5.39 -27.12
N LYS A 191 -2.71 4.08 -27.39
CA LYS A 191 -3.79 3.56 -28.25
C LYS A 191 -5.19 3.72 -27.66
N TRP A 192 -5.34 3.60 -26.36
CA TRP A 192 -6.64 3.74 -25.68
C TRP A 192 -7.03 5.20 -25.55
N SER A 193 -6.07 6.08 -25.25
CA SER A 193 -6.28 7.50 -25.06
C SER A 193 -6.63 8.18 -26.39
N ASP A 194 -6.00 7.81 -27.49
CA ASP A 194 -6.35 8.28 -28.84
C ASP A 194 -7.81 8.00 -29.22
N ARG A 195 -8.43 6.97 -28.62
CA ARG A 195 -9.81 6.55 -28.94
C ARG A 195 -10.87 7.18 -28.03
N PHE A 196 -10.53 7.46 -26.77
CA PHE A 196 -11.49 7.93 -25.75
C PHE A 196 -11.32 9.40 -25.35
N LEU A 197 -10.21 10.06 -25.72
CA LEU A 197 -9.94 11.47 -25.43
C LEU A 197 -9.85 12.26 -26.75
N PRO A 198 -10.97 12.79 -27.28
CA PRO A 198 -10.98 13.48 -28.57
C PRO A 198 -10.26 14.84 -28.52
N HIS A 199 -10.19 15.49 -27.35
CA HIS A 199 -9.56 16.81 -27.21
C HIS A 199 -8.07 16.67 -26.88
N GLN A 200 -7.23 17.39 -27.63
CA GLN A 200 -5.77 17.38 -27.44
C GLN A 200 -5.31 17.81 -26.03
N PRO A 201 -5.91 18.83 -25.37
CA PRO A 201 -5.49 19.22 -24.01
C PRO A 201 -5.79 18.14 -22.96
N GLU A 202 -6.96 17.47 -23.06
CA GLU A 202 -7.32 16.36 -22.17
C GLU A 202 -6.29 15.22 -22.31
N HIS A 203 -5.95 14.87 -23.55
CA HIS A 203 -4.97 13.84 -23.87
C HIS A 203 -3.55 14.19 -23.36
N ALA A 204 -3.14 15.45 -23.49
CA ALA A 204 -1.83 15.91 -23.03
C ALA A 204 -1.66 15.72 -21.51
N VAL A 205 -2.66 16.13 -20.71
CA VAL A 205 -2.60 15.97 -19.25
C VAL A 205 -2.66 14.49 -18.84
N PHE A 206 -3.53 13.70 -19.47
CA PHE A 206 -3.64 12.27 -19.20
C PHE A 206 -2.31 11.54 -19.46
N SER A 207 -1.75 11.72 -20.66
CA SER A 207 -0.51 11.06 -21.08
C SER A 207 0.71 11.56 -20.31
N PHE A 208 0.76 12.84 -19.96
CA PHE A 208 1.79 13.42 -19.09
C PHE A 208 1.75 12.78 -17.70
N THR A 209 0.57 12.77 -17.05
CA THR A 209 0.38 12.23 -15.70
C THR A 209 0.80 10.76 -15.64
N MET A 210 0.35 9.96 -16.61
CA MET A 210 0.71 8.56 -16.73
C MET A 210 2.20 8.33 -16.98
N SER A 211 2.80 9.12 -17.87
CA SER A 211 4.23 9.02 -18.19
C SER A 211 5.09 9.39 -16.99
N THR A 212 4.69 10.40 -16.22
CA THR A 212 5.40 10.85 -15.02
C THR A 212 5.36 9.80 -13.91
N LEU A 213 4.17 9.24 -13.63
CA LEU A 213 4.02 8.16 -12.64
C LEU A 213 4.76 6.88 -13.02
N SER A 214 4.72 6.48 -14.29
CA SER A 214 5.42 5.26 -14.74
C SER A 214 6.95 5.37 -14.69
N ARG A 215 7.50 6.58 -14.82
CA ARG A 215 8.96 6.83 -14.82
C ARG A 215 9.54 7.09 -13.43
N SER A 216 8.80 7.75 -12.54
CA SER A 216 9.34 8.16 -11.24
C SER A 216 9.32 7.01 -10.22
N ARG A 217 10.51 6.57 -9.77
CA ARG A 217 10.63 5.52 -8.74
C ARG A 217 10.01 5.94 -7.41
N LEU A 218 10.24 7.18 -6.99
CA LEU A 218 9.72 7.71 -5.73
C LEU A 218 8.18 7.66 -5.71
N HIS A 219 7.53 8.12 -6.77
CA HIS A 219 6.07 8.18 -6.85
C HIS A 219 5.45 6.79 -6.86
N ARG A 220 6.07 5.83 -7.55
CA ARG A 220 5.63 4.42 -7.54
C ARG A 220 5.73 3.80 -6.15
N LEU A 221 6.82 4.05 -5.42
CA LEU A 221 6.98 3.53 -4.07
C LEU A 221 5.96 4.14 -3.10
N VAL A 222 5.71 5.44 -3.20
CA VAL A 222 4.68 6.11 -2.39
C VAL A 222 3.29 5.58 -2.73
N LEU A 223 2.93 5.45 -4.00
CA LEU A 223 1.64 4.85 -4.42
C LEU A 223 1.50 3.41 -3.90
N THR A 224 2.56 2.62 -3.99
CA THR A 224 2.59 1.26 -3.44
C THR A 224 2.33 1.27 -1.93
N GLY A 225 2.84 2.27 -1.20
CA GLY A 225 2.56 2.42 0.23
C GLY A 225 1.08 2.63 0.52
N PHE A 226 0.41 3.52 -0.21
CA PHE A 226 -1.04 3.70 -0.07
C PHE A 226 -1.82 2.42 -0.39
N VAL A 227 -1.49 1.75 -1.50
CA VAL A 227 -2.11 0.47 -1.89
C VAL A 227 -1.85 -0.61 -0.85
N ALA A 228 -0.64 -0.67 -0.29
CA ALA A 228 -0.26 -1.63 0.73
C ALA A 228 -1.03 -1.44 2.04
N VAL A 229 -1.28 -0.19 2.44
CA VAL A 229 -2.13 0.11 3.61
C VAL A 229 -3.56 -0.37 3.36
N ALA A 230 -4.15 -0.11 2.19
CA ALA A 230 -5.47 -0.65 1.85
C ALA A 230 -5.49 -2.17 1.91
N PHE A 231 -4.52 -2.82 1.26
CA PHE A 231 -4.43 -4.27 1.22
C PHE A 231 -4.26 -4.87 2.63
N ALA A 232 -3.47 -4.24 3.49
CA ALA A 232 -3.32 -4.66 4.89
C ALA A 232 -4.64 -4.61 5.68
N LEU A 233 -5.43 -3.56 5.52
CA LEU A 233 -6.73 -3.43 6.20
C LEU A 233 -7.76 -4.42 5.66
N ILE A 234 -7.71 -4.72 4.36
CA ILE A 234 -8.57 -5.75 3.73
C ILE A 234 -8.19 -7.12 4.29
N VAL A 235 -6.91 -7.48 4.24
CA VAL A 235 -6.41 -8.76 4.77
C VAL A 235 -6.80 -8.90 6.25
N GLU A 236 -6.65 -7.85 7.06
CA GLU A 236 -7.06 -7.88 8.47
C GLU A 236 -8.56 -8.13 8.65
N SER A 237 -9.41 -7.56 7.80
CA SER A 237 -10.86 -7.78 7.84
C SER A 237 -11.21 -9.26 7.61
N PHE A 238 -10.47 -9.96 6.73
CA PHE A 238 -10.64 -11.39 6.51
C PHE A 238 -9.99 -12.24 7.61
N VAL A 239 -8.79 -11.86 8.08
CA VAL A 239 -8.08 -12.59 9.14
C VAL A 239 -8.86 -12.55 10.45
N SER A 240 -9.38 -11.40 10.84
CA SER A 240 -10.20 -11.25 12.04
C SER A 240 -11.48 -12.11 11.99
N LEU A 241 -12.09 -12.25 10.81
CA LEU A 241 -13.23 -13.15 10.58
C LEU A 241 -12.85 -14.63 10.80
N ILE A 242 -11.68 -15.05 10.30
CA ILE A 242 -11.16 -16.40 10.47
C ILE A 242 -10.84 -16.67 11.95
N VAL A 243 -10.06 -15.80 12.57
CA VAL A 243 -9.63 -15.96 13.97
C VAL A 243 -10.82 -15.90 14.92
N GLY A 244 -11.80 -15.02 14.66
CA GLY A 244 -13.02 -14.89 15.46
C GLY A 244 -13.99 -16.07 15.36
N GLY A 245 -13.71 -17.10 14.53
CA GLY A 245 -14.60 -18.25 14.33
C GLY A 245 -15.85 -17.92 13.49
N GLY A 246 -15.89 -16.73 12.89
CA GLY A 246 -16.97 -16.28 12.01
C GLY A 246 -16.86 -16.85 10.60
N PHE A 247 -15.67 -17.27 10.17
CA PHE A 247 -15.47 -17.85 8.85
C PHE A 247 -15.81 -19.35 8.83
N LYS A 248 -16.92 -19.70 8.21
CA LYS A 248 -17.35 -21.09 7.97
C LYS A 248 -17.20 -21.52 6.49
N GLY A 249 -16.34 -20.81 5.75
CA GLY A 249 -16.13 -20.97 4.31
C GLY A 249 -16.98 -20.01 3.46
N PHE A 250 -16.58 -19.82 2.21
CA PHE A 250 -17.29 -18.93 1.26
C PHE A 250 -18.70 -19.40 0.90
N ALA A 251 -19.00 -20.68 1.12
CA ALA A 251 -20.34 -21.24 0.94
C ALA A 251 -21.33 -20.79 2.03
N VAL A 252 -20.84 -20.43 3.22
CA VAL A 252 -21.68 -19.98 4.34
C VAL A 252 -21.70 -18.45 4.36
N LYS A 253 -22.79 -17.88 3.85
CA LYS A 253 -22.99 -16.43 3.77
C LYS A 253 -23.27 -15.85 5.15
N THR A 254 -22.24 -15.30 5.79
CA THR A 254 -22.36 -14.52 7.03
C THR A 254 -22.29 -13.03 6.73
N PHE A 255 -23.05 -12.21 7.45
CA PHE A 255 -23.03 -10.75 7.30
C PHE A 255 -21.61 -10.16 7.35
N ALA A 256 -20.75 -10.68 8.23
CA ALA A 256 -19.37 -10.20 8.37
C ALA A 256 -18.48 -10.54 7.16
N LEU A 257 -18.71 -11.67 6.47
CA LEU A 257 -18.03 -12.01 5.22
C LEU A 257 -18.47 -11.08 4.08
N GLU A 258 -19.77 -10.81 3.98
CA GLU A 258 -20.34 -9.88 3.00
C GLU A 258 -19.80 -8.45 3.23
N GLN A 259 -19.74 -8.00 4.48
CA GLN A 259 -19.19 -6.70 4.82
C GLN A 259 -17.69 -6.59 4.50
N ALA A 260 -16.90 -7.65 4.75
CA ALA A 260 -15.49 -7.70 4.38
C ALA A 260 -15.26 -7.70 2.86
N ALA A 261 -16.17 -8.30 2.09
CA ALA A 261 -16.12 -8.26 0.63
C ALA A 261 -16.37 -6.85 0.08
N VAL A 262 -17.37 -6.14 0.62
CA VAL A 262 -17.71 -4.77 0.22
C VAL A 262 -16.68 -3.75 0.72
N SER A 263 -16.03 -4.00 1.86
CA SER A 263 -15.00 -3.10 2.37
C SER A 263 -13.77 -3.05 1.46
N ALA A 264 -13.49 -4.09 0.68
CA ALA A 264 -12.34 -4.18 -0.21
C ALA A 264 -12.29 -3.11 -1.32
N PRO A 265 -13.31 -2.96 -2.20
CA PRO A 265 -13.32 -1.90 -3.21
C PRO A 265 -13.31 -0.50 -2.59
N LEU A 266 -14.00 -0.29 -1.46
CA LEU A 266 -14.06 1.00 -0.77
C LEU A 266 -12.71 1.38 -0.14
N ALA A 267 -12.03 0.43 0.51
CA ALA A 267 -10.70 0.68 1.07
C ALA A 267 -9.68 0.97 -0.04
N LEU A 268 -9.69 0.17 -1.11
CA LEU A 268 -8.81 0.40 -2.27
C LEU A 268 -9.06 1.78 -2.89
N SER A 269 -10.33 2.15 -3.13
CA SER A 269 -10.64 3.44 -3.74
C SER A 269 -10.21 4.61 -2.85
N LEU A 270 -10.48 4.55 -1.55
CA LEU A 270 -10.06 5.57 -0.59
C LEU A 270 -8.54 5.81 -0.63
N PHE A 271 -7.74 4.76 -0.45
CA PHE A 271 -6.28 4.93 -0.35
C PHE A 271 -5.62 5.20 -1.71
N VAL A 272 -6.12 4.65 -2.82
CA VAL A 272 -5.58 4.97 -4.16
C VAL A 272 -5.86 6.42 -4.51
N LEU A 273 -7.09 6.91 -4.28
CA LEU A 273 -7.44 8.30 -4.53
C LEU A 273 -6.69 9.26 -3.59
N ALA A 274 -6.54 8.90 -2.31
CA ALA A 274 -5.70 9.63 -1.36
C ALA A 274 -4.23 9.67 -1.83
N GLY A 275 -3.71 8.55 -2.32
CA GLY A 275 -2.38 8.43 -2.88
C GLY A 275 -2.18 9.35 -4.09
N TYR A 276 -3.11 9.34 -5.05
CA TYR A 276 -3.06 10.28 -6.18
C TYR A 276 -3.13 11.74 -5.71
N ARG A 277 -4.03 12.06 -4.79
CA ARG A 277 -4.18 13.42 -4.26
C ARG A 277 -2.90 13.93 -3.59
N TYR A 278 -2.16 13.05 -2.92
CA TYR A 278 -0.86 13.34 -2.33
C TYR A 278 0.23 13.48 -3.41
N LEU A 279 0.32 12.50 -4.31
CA LEU A 279 1.34 12.44 -5.35
C LEU A 279 1.26 13.61 -6.33
N PHE A 280 0.06 14.06 -6.69
CA PHE A 280 -0.10 15.17 -7.64
C PHE A 280 0.50 16.48 -7.13
N ARG A 281 0.69 16.63 -5.81
CA ARG A 281 1.37 17.79 -5.21
C ARG A 281 2.89 17.71 -5.30
N LEU A 282 3.46 16.51 -5.45
CA LEU A 282 4.91 16.33 -5.46
C LEU A 282 5.47 16.66 -6.85
N PRO A 283 6.40 17.61 -6.97
CA PRO A 283 6.98 17.97 -8.26
C PRO A 283 7.85 16.86 -8.81
N VAL A 284 7.72 16.62 -10.12
CA VAL A 284 8.67 15.79 -10.89
C VAL A 284 9.29 16.61 -12.00
N GLU A 285 8.46 17.36 -12.74
CA GLU A 285 8.87 18.17 -13.88
C GLU A 285 8.32 19.59 -13.72
N LEU A 286 8.88 20.36 -12.79
CA LEU A 286 8.53 21.78 -12.57
C LEU A 286 8.65 22.59 -13.87
N ARG A 287 9.58 22.21 -14.75
CA ARG A 287 9.77 22.87 -16.05
C ARG A 287 8.61 22.66 -17.00
N ALA A 288 7.73 21.68 -16.81
CA ALA A 288 6.56 21.50 -17.69
C ALA A 288 5.45 22.52 -17.38
N ASN A 289 5.53 23.21 -16.24
CA ASN A 289 4.53 24.17 -15.78
C ASN A 289 4.24 25.28 -16.81
N TRP A 290 5.29 25.87 -17.40
CA TRP A 290 5.13 26.98 -18.35
C TRP A 290 4.29 26.59 -19.57
N VAL A 291 4.37 25.33 -20.02
CA VAL A 291 3.61 24.85 -21.19
C VAL A 291 2.12 24.93 -20.90
N PHE A 292 1.70 24.42 -19.74
CA PHE A 292 0.30 24.44 -19.37
C PHE A 292 -0.20 25.84 -19.03
N ARG A 293 0.65 26.68 -18.42
CA ARG A 293 0.32 28.07 -18.13
C ARG A 293 0.01 28.89 -19.38
N ILE A 294 0.76 28.69 -20.47
CA ILE A 294 0.49 29.37 -21.75
C ILE A 294 -0.82 28.89 -22.38
N HIS A 295 -1.20 27.63 -22.16
CA HIS A 295 -2.37 27.00 -22.80
C HIS A 295 -3.64 27.02 -21.92
N GLU A 296 -3.59 27.61 -20.72
CA GLU A 296 -4.73 27.67 -19.81
C GLU A 296 -5.93 28.40 -20.42
N GLY A 297 -5.67 29.51 -21.12
CA GLY A 297 -6.69 30.33 -21.76
C GLY A 297 -7.56 29.51 -22.72
N GLY A 298 -8.82 29.31 -22.34
CA GLY A 298 -9.81 28.55 -23.12
C GLY A 298 -9.73 27.03 -22.98
N ASN A 299 -8.70 26.46 -22.33
CA ASN A 299 -8.56 25.00 -22.17
C ASN A 299 -8.57 24.52 -20.72
N ARG A 300 -8.72 25.38 -19.71
CA ARG A 300 -8.73 25.02 -18.27
C ARG A 300 -9.59 23.79 -17.98
N GLU A 301 -10.85 23.80 -18.40
CA GLU A 301 -11.77 22.67 -18.19
C GLU A 301 -11.25 21.38 -18.83
N LEU A 302 -10.71 21.46 -20.05
CA LEU A 302 -10.16 20.31 -20.76
C LEU A 302 -8.91 19.75 -20.05
N LEU A 303 -8.06 20.63 -19.49
CA LEU A 303 -6.90 20.21 -18.71
C LEU A 303 -7.33 19.47 -17.43
N LEU A 304 -8.30 20.02 -16.69
CA LEU A 304 -8.85 19.39 -15.48
C LEU A 304 -9.60 18.08 -15.79
N ARG A 305 -10.34 18.01 -16.91
CA ARG A 305 -10.97 16.77 -17.40
C ARG A 305 -9.95 15.69 -17.74
N GLY A 306 -8.79 16.06 -18.28
CA GLY A 306 -7.70 15.12 -18.55
C GLY A 306 -7.19 14.44 -17.26
N MET A 307 -7.05 15.20 -16.19
CA MET A 307 -6.70 14.69 -14.86
C MET A 307 -7.83 13.84 -14.27
N GLU A 308 -9.08 14.29 -14.33
CA GLU A 308 -10.24 13.52 -13.86
C GLU A 308 -10.31 12.16 -14.57
N ARG A 309 -10.24 12.12 -15.90
CA ARG A 309 -10.23 10.87 -16.65
C ARG A 309 -9.05 9.98 -16.32
N PHE A 310 -7.89 10.56 -15.99
CA PHE A 310 -6.76 9.77 -15.48
C PHE A 310 -7.12 9.06 -14.17
N VAL A 311 -7.70 9.78 -13.21
CA VAL A 311 -8.09 9.23 -11.90
C VAL A 311 -9.20 8.20 -12.04
N LEU A 312 -10.20 8.46 -12.87
CA LEU A 312 -11.28 7.52 -13.18
C LEU A 312 -10.75 6.23 -13.84
N CYS A 313 -9.96 6.36 -14.92
CA CYS A 313 -9.52 5.22 -15.72
C CYS A 313 -8.39 4.40 -15.08
N LEU A 314 -7.54 5.00 -14.25
CA LEU A 314 -6.39 4.33 -13.60
C LEU A 314 -6.49 4.26 -12.08
N GLY A 315 -7.58 4.75 -11.49
CA GLY A 315 -7.90 4.63 -10.08
C GLY A 315 -9.21 3.89 -9.86
N VAL A 316 -10.34 4.55 -10.10
CA VAL A 316 -11.66 4.04 -9.71
C VAL A 316 -12.10 2.82 -10.53
N LEU A 317 -12.04 2.91 -11.86
CA LEU A 317 -12.53 1.85 -12.76
C LEU A 317 -11.74 0.53 -12.62
N PRO A 318 -10.40 0.51 -12.58
CA PRO A 318 -9.66 -0.73 -12.39
C PRO A 318 -9.95 -1.40 -11.05
N ILE A 319 -10.20 -0.64 -9.99
CA ILE A 319 -10.53 -1.19 -8.68
C ILE A 319 -11.87 -1.94 -8.74
N ALA A 320 -12.92 -1.31 -9.31
CA ALA A 320 -14.21 -1.97 -9.47
C ALA A 320 -14.11 -3.25 -10.34
N LEU A 321 -13.34 -3.20 -11.43
CA LEU A 321 -13.11 -4.39 -12.28
C LEU A 321 -12.32 -5.49 -11.57
N LEU A 322 -11.38 -5.13 -10.69
CA LEU A 322 -10.54 -6.08 -9.95
C LEU A 322 -11.34 -6.79 -8.84
N THR A 323 -12.26 -6.09 -8.16
CA THR A 323 -13.04 -6.65 -7.05
C THR A 323 -14.32 -7.37 -7.50
N LEU A 324 -14.84 -7.04 -8.69
CA LEU A 324 -16.06 -7.62 -9.24
C LEU A 324 -16.10 -9.17 -9.26
N PRO A 325 -15.03 -9.91 -9.63
CA PRO A 325 -15.05 -11.37 -9.56
C PRO A 325 -15.30 -11.91 -8.15
N LEU A 326 -14.70 -11.28 -7.14
CA LEU A 326 -14.88 -11.64 -5.73
C LEU A 326 -16.31 -11.36 -5.27
N GLU A 327 -16.86 -10.21 -5.67
CA GLU A 327 -18.24 -9.83 -5.36
C GLU A 327 -19.25 -10.79 -6.01
N ILE A 328 -19.01 -11.21 -7.25
CA ILE A 328 -19.85 -12.21 -7.95
C ILE A 328 -19.77 -13.58 -7.27
N GLU A 329 -18.59 -14.00 -6.82
CA GLU A 329 -18.41 -15.29 -6.15
C GLU A 329 -19.16 -15.35 -4.81
N ILE A 330 -19.12 -14.26 -4.03
CA ILE A 330 -19.73 -14.20 -2.69
C ILE A 330 -21.24 -13.96 -2.76
N PHE A 331 -21.67 -12.96 -3.54
CA PHE A 331 -23.07 -12.53 -3.57
C PHE A 331 -23.90 -13.29 -4.62
N GLY A 332 -23.27 -13.81 -5.68
CA GLY A 332 -23.92 -14.31 -6.89
C GLY A 332 -23.79 -13.31 -8.04
N ALA A 333 -24.09 -13.71 -9.29
CA ALA A 333 -23.85 -12.85 -10.45
C ALA A 333 -24.61 -11.52 -10.40
N LEU A 334 -25.95 -11.55 -10.32
CA LEU A 334 -26.79 -10.35 -10.38
C LEU A 334 -26.54 -9.40 -9.19
N THR A 335 -26.51 -9.96 -7.99
CA THR A 335 -26.26 -9.24 -6.73
C THR A 335 -24.82 -8.75 -6.64
N GLY A 336 -23.85 -9.50 -7.16
CA GLY A 336 -22.45 -9.08 -7.28
C GLY A 336 -22.28 -7.85 -8.17
N PHE A 337 -22.94 -7.80 -9.32
CA PHE A 337 -22.97 -6.58 -10.15
C PHE A 337 -23.63 -5.40 -9.41
N ALA A 338 -24.71 -5.65 -8.67
CA ALA A 338 -25.38 -4.62 -7.87
C ALA A 338 -24.47 -4.07 -6.75
N VAL A 339 -23.75 -4.94 -6.05
CA VAL A 339 -22.72 -4.59 -5.05
C VAL A 339 -21.62 -3.76 -5.71
N SER A 340 -21.09 -4.22 -6.84
CA SER A 340 -20.03 -3.52 -7.57
C SER A 340 -20.45 -2.11 -7.97
N LEU A 341 -21.68 -1.95 -8.47
CA LEU A 341 -22.25 -0.65 -8.79
C LEU A 341 -22.40 0.24 -7.55
N LEU A 342 -22.89 -0.33 -6.45
CA LEU A 342 -23.05 0.38 -5.18
C LEU A 342 -21.72 0.72 -4.50
N ALA A 343 -20.63 0.03 -4.79
CA ALA A 343 -19.28 0.40 -4.35
C ALA A 343 -18.60 1.41 -5.31
N PHE A 344 -18.91 1.32 -6.60
CA PHE A 344 -18.40 2.22 -7.63
C PHE A 344 -18.94 3.64 -7.46
N LEU A 345 -20.24 3.82 -7.20
CA LEU A 345 -20.85 5.15 -7.07
C LEU A 345 -20.25 5.99 -5.92
N PRO A 346 -20.09 5.49 -4.68
CA PRO A 346 -19.38 6.21 -3.63
C PRO A 346 -17.91 6.47 -3.96
N SER A 347 -17.28 5.62 -4.78
CA SER A 347 -15.89 5.85 -5.22
C SER A 347 -15.81 7.02 -6.19
N LEU A 348 -16.82 7.21 -7.06
CA LEU A 348 -16.96 8.43 -7.86
C LEU A 348 -17.17 9.66 -6.97
N VAL A 349 -18.05 9.59 -5.97
CA VAL A 349 -18.24 10.71 -5.02
C VAL A 349 -16.93 11.05 -4.30
N MET A 350 -16.17 10.04 -3.87
CA MET A 350 -14.88 10.24 -3.21
C MET A 350 -13.86 10.90 -4.15
N GLU A 351 -13.81 10.50 -5.43
CA GLU A 351 -13.00 11.16 -6.45
C GLU A 351 -13.40 12.63 -6.59
N GLU A 352 -14.71 12.92 -6.66
CA GLU A 352 -15.24 14.28 -6.73
C GLU A 352 -14.79 15.14 -5.55
N VAL A 353 -14.94 14.61 -4.34
CA VAL A 353 -14.59 15.29 -3.08
C VAL A 353 -13.08 15.49 -2.93
N LEU A 354 -12.26 14.50 -3.26
CA LEU A 354 -10.80 14.62 -3.13
C LEU A 354 -10.20 15.59 -4.15
N LEU A 355 -10.77 15.65 -5.35
CA LEU A 355 -10.39 16.60 -6.38
C LEU A 355 -11.08 17.97 -6.22
N ALA A 356 -12.01 18.13 -5.29
CA ALA A 356 -12.61 19.43 -5.00
C ALA A 356 -11.54 20.42 -4.53
N GLY A 357 -11.51 21.60 -5.14
CA GLY A 357 -10.48 22.62 -4.89
C GLY A 357 -9.07 22.20 -5.30
N PHE A 358 -8.90 21.13 -6.09
CA PHE A 358 -7.61 20.81 -6.69
C PHE A 358 -7.49 21.49 -8.04
N GLU A 359 -6.97 22.72 -8.02
CA GLU A 359 -6.82 23.58 -9.18
C GLU A 359 -5.41 23.50 -9.78
N LYS A 360 -4.75 22.36 -9.62
CA LYS A 360 -3.34 22.16 -10.00
C LYS A 360 -3.22 21.08 -11.07
N ILE A 361 -2.25 21.26 -11.95
CA ILE A 361 -1.82 20.19 -12.84
C ILE A 361 -0.85 19.29 -12.09
N PRO A 362 -1.06 17.95 -12.10
CA PRO A 362 -0.19 17.01 -11.39
C PRO A 362 1.29 17.21 -11.72
N PHE A 363 2.15 17.18 -10.70
CA PHE A 363 3.62 17.15 -10.83
C PHE A 363 4.32 18.41 -11.37
N THR A 364 3.57 19.46 -11.71
CA THR A 364 4.13 20.71 -12.27
C THR A 364 4.23 21.86 -11.27
N SER A 365 3.50 21.80 -10.15
CA SER A 365 3.52 22.84 -9.12
C SER A 365 4.69 22.67 -8.15
N ALA A 366 5.23 23.79 -7.66
CA ALA A 366 6.14 23.77 -6.52
C ALA A 366 5.44 23.13 -5.30
N TYR A 367 6.19 22.39 -4.49
CA TYR A 367 5.69 21.76 -3.26
C TYR A 367 6.32 22.42 -2.05
N LEU A 368 5.48 22.90 -1.13
CA LEU A 368 5.94 23.42 0.15
C LEU A 368 5.86 22.31 1.21
N PRO A 369 7.00 21.70 1.62
CA PRO A 369 6.99 20.66 2.64
C PRO A 369 6.55 21.23 4.00
N GLY A 370 5.76 20.45 4.76
CA GLY A 370 5.43 20.79 6.14
C GLY A 370 4.12 21.55 6.36
N LYS A 371 3.31 21.82 5.32
CA LYS A 371 1.98 22.45 5.50
C LYS A 371 1.03 21.64 6.40
N ARG A 372 1.19 20.31 6.49
CA ARG A 372 0.40 19.44 7.38
C ARG A 372 1.29 18.41 8.07
N PRO A 373 1.22 18.26 9.41
CA PRO A 373 1.91 17.20 10.11
C PRO A 373 1.39 15.82 9.70
N LEU A 374 2.28 14.82 9.76
CA LEU A 374 1.96 13.44 9.37
C LEU A 374 0.85 12.84 10.24
N ILE A 375 0.84 13.14 11.54
CA ILE A 375 -0.16 12.63 12.49
C ILE A 375 -1.57 13.10 12.10
N GLU A 376 -1.74 14.38 11.75
CA GLU A 376 -3.03 14.91 11.30
C GLU A 376 -3.53 14.18 10.05
N THR A 377 -2.62 13.92 9.10
CA THR A 377 -2.94 13.19 7.87
C THR A 377 -3.40 11.76 8.18
N VAL A 378 -2.71 11.07 9.09
CA VAL A 378 -3.09 9.72 9.53
C VAL A 378 -4.45 9.72 10.25
N CYS A 379 -4.69 10.66 11.16
CA CYS A 379 -5.98 10.78 11.85
C CYS A 379 -7.12 11.07 10.88
N MET A 380 -6.94 12.00 9.94
CA MET A 380 -7.93 12.34 8.92
C MET A 380 -8.28 11.12 8.06
N TYR A 381 -7.29 10.39 7.54
CA TYR A 381 -7.54 9.18 6.75
C TYR A 381 -8.09 8.02 7.59
N GLY A 382 -7.74 7.93 8.88
CA GLY A 382 -8.34 6.96 9.81
C GLY A 382 -9.84 7.22 10.04
N ILE A 383 -10.23 8.48 10.26
CA ILE A 383 -11.63 8.89 10.36
C ILE A 383 -12.36 8.65 9.04
N ALA A 384 -11.74 9.03 7.91
CA ALA A 384 -12.29 8.77 6.60
C ALA A 384 -12.47 7.27 6.34
N PHE A 385 -11.54 6.42 6.77
CA PHE A 385 -11.67 4.97 6.67
C PHE A 385 -12.87 4.46 7.49
N GLY A 386 -13.00 4.85 8.75
CA GLY A 386 -14.14 4.45 9.58
C GLY A 386 -15.49 4.89 9.00
N ALA A 387 -15.59 6.14 8.56
CA ALA A 387 -16.81 6.71 8.00
C ALA A 387 -17.13 6.17 6.60
N TYR A 388 -16.16 6.13 5.70
CA TYR A 388 -16.37 5.72 4.31
C TYR A 388 -16.42 4.21 4.16
N VAL A 389 -15.46 3.47 4.71
CA VAL A 389 -15.39 2.02 4.55
C VAL A 389 -16.33 1.33 5.53
N GLY A 390 -16.28 1.70 6.81
CA GLY A 390 -17.09 1.06 7.86
C GLY A 390 -18.59 1.25 7.66
N ILE A 391 -19.04 2.50 7.50
CA ILE A 391 -20.48 2.79 7.39
C ILE A 391 -21.03 2.33 6.04
N LEU A 392 -20.36 2.63 4.92
CA LEU A 392 -20.90 2.27 3.61
C LEU A 392 -20.89 0.76 3.35
N SER A 393 -19.88 0.02 3.83
CA SER A 393 -19.91 -1.45 3.70
C SER A 393 -21.12 -2.05 4.42
N GLY A 394 -21.41 -1.59 5.65
CA GLY A 394 -22.61 -2.01 6.38
C GLY A 394 -23.91 -1.60 5.66
N LEU A 395 -23.99 -0.36 5.19
CA LEU A 395 -25.16 0.15 4.47
C LEU A 395 -25.44 -0.61 3.16
N ILE A 396 -24.40 -0.92 2.40
CA ILE A 396 -24.53 -1.65 1.13
C ILE A 396 -25.03 -3.08 1.41
N VAL A 397 -24.46 -3.77 2.40
CA VAL A 397 -24.91 -5.13 2.74
C VAL A 397 -26.35 -5.15 3.24
N THR A 398 -26.75 -4.19 4.09
CA THR A 398 -28.13 -4.13 4.61
C THR A 398 -29.15 -3.78 3.53
N CYS A 399 -28.82 -2.88 2.59
CA CYS A 399 -29.75 -2.48 1.55
C CYS A 399 -30.03 -3.59 0.51
N LEU A 400 -29.19 -4.61 0.45
CA LEU A 400 -29.38 -5.77 -0.44
C LEU A 400 -30.44 -6.75 0.07
N GLN A 401 -30.88 -6.63 1.33
CA GLN A 401 -31.89 -7.52 1.91
C GLN A 401 -33.30 -7.25 1.37
N GLU A 402 -33.61 -5.99 1.04
CA GLU A 402 -34.91 -5.63 0.45
C GLU A 402 -34.75 -4.68 -0.75
N ALA A 403 -35.45 -4.99 -1.84
CA ALA A 403 -35.48 -4.20 -3.06
C ALA A 403 -35.77 -2.68 -2.88
N PRO A 404 -36.70 -2.23 -2.00
CA PRO A 404 -36.92 -0.79 -1.83
C PRO A 404 -35.71 -0.07 -1.26
N TYR A 405 -35.01 -0.66 -0.27
CA TYR A 405 -33.81 -0.04 0.30
C TYR A 405 -32.68 0.06 -0.73
N PHE A 406 -32.50 -0.96 -1.57
CA PHE A 406 -31.55 -0.91 -2.68
C PHE A 406 -31.80 0.29 -3.60
N LEU A 407 -33.05 0.49 -4.06
CA LEU A 407 -33.40 1.60 -4.95
C LEU A 407 -33.21 2.97 -4.29
N ILE A 408 -33.53 3.08 -3.00
CA ILE A 408 -33.33 4.31 -2.22
C ILE A 408 -31.84 4.64 -2.10
N VAL A 409 -31.00 3.66 -1.74
CA VAL A 409 -29.55 3.87 -1.59
C VAL A 409 -28.91 4.17 -2.95
N LEU A 410 -29.28 3.45 -4.00
CA LEU A 410 -28.82 3.69 -5.37
C LEU A 410 -29.17 5.11 -5.83
N GLY A 411 -30.45 5.51 -5.69
CA GLY A 411 -30.91 6.85 -6.03
C GLY A 411 -30.21 7.93 -5.20
N GLY A 412 -29.98 7.65 -3.92
CA GLY A 412 -29.23 8.52 -3.00
C GLY A 412 -27.80 8.77 -3.46
N PHE A 413 -27.04 7.71 -3.79
CA PHE A 413 -25.67 7.86 -4.29
C PHE A 413 -25.60 8.60 -5.63
N ILE A 414 -26.52 8.31 -6.56
CA ILE A 414 -26.59 9.04 -7.84
C ILE A 414 -26.88 10.52 -7.59
N ALA A 415 -27.84 10.84 -6.72
CA ALA A 415 -28.19 12.22 -6.40
C ALA A 415 -27.03 12.97 -5.71
N ILE A 416 -26.33 12.32 -4.77
CA ILE A 416 -25.14 12.89 -4.12
C ILE A 416 -24.05 13.14 -5.15
N TRP A 417 -23.72 12.15 -5.99
CA TRP A 417 -22.72 12.29 -7.04
C TRP A 417 -23.07 13.43 -8.00
N ALA A 418 -24.30 13.47 -8.51
CA ALA A 418 -24.76 14.52 -9.41
C ALA A 418 -24.68 15.92 -8.78
N LYS A 419 -25.02 16.04 -7.49
CA LYS A 419 -24.91 17.30 -6.74
C LYS A 419 -23.46 17.76 -6.60
N VAL A 420 -22.56 16.88 -6.18
CA VAL A 420 -21.13 17.21 -6.02
C VAL A 420 -20.50 17.53 -7.38
N ARG A 421 -20.81 16.72 -8.41
CA ARG A 421 -20.35 16.93 -9.78
C ARG A 421 -20.78 18.28 -10.33
N LYS A 422 -22.05 18.64 -10.17
CA LYS A 422 -22.59 19.93 -10.61
C LYS A 422 -21.85 21.09 -9.94
N GLY A 423 -21.70 21.03 -8.61
CA GLY A 423 -20.95 22.06 -7.88
C GLY A 423 -19.51 22.19 -8.38
N ARG A 424 -18.82 21.06 -8.62
CA ARG A 424 -17.44 21.09 -9.12
C ARG A 424 -17.32 21.69 -10.52
N LEU A 425 -18.24 21.35 -11.43
CA LEU A 425 -18.27 21.93 -12.78
C LEU A 425 -18.52 23.44 -12.76
N GLU A 426 -19.37 23.93 -11.85
CA GLU A 426 -19.58 25.37 -11.65
C GLU A 426 -18.29 26.08 -11.20
N TYR A 427 -17.50 25.48 -10.31
CA TYR A 427 -16.18 26.01 -9.92
C TYR A 427 -15.16 26.03 -11.08
N TRP A 428 -15.25 25.10 -12.02
CA TRP A 428 -14.36 25.06 -13.19
C TRP A 428 -14.57 26.21 -14.16
N HIS A 429 -15.75 26.82 -14.16
CA HIS A 429 -16.03 27.98 -15.01
C HIS A 429 -15.47 29.30 -14.44
N VAL A 430 -15.33 29.42 -13.11
CA VAL A 430 -15.02 30.69 -12.44
C VAL A 430 -13.58 30.79 -11.94
N GLY A 431 -12.94 29.67 -11.57
CA GLY A 431 -11.59 29.70 -11.00
C GLY A 431 -10.44 29.83 -12.00
N GLU A 432 -9.21 29.92 -11.47
CA GLU A 432 -7.94 29.87 -12.21
C GLU A 432 -7.17 28.58 -11.86
N LEU A 433 -6.12 28.22 -12.59
CA LEU A 433 -5.20 27.15 -12.21
C LEU A 433 -4.08 27.69 -11.32
N GLU A 434 -3.83 27.01 -10.21
CA GLU A 434 -2.69 27.28 -9.34
C GLU A 434 -1.42 26.61 -9.89
N PHE A 435 -0.46 27.41 -10.36
CA PHE A 435 0.82 26.90 -10.86
C PHE A 435 1.94 26.89 -9.82
N GLU A 436 1.85 27.70 -8.78
CA GLU A 436 2.88 27.86 -7.74
C GLU A 436 2.25 27.75 -6.35
N GLU A 437 2.78 26.88 -5.48
CA GLU A 437 2.42 26.88 -4.07
C GLU A 437 3.20 27.95 -3.32
N VAL A 438 2.63 29.15 -3.21
CA VAL A 438 3.18 30.21 -2.37
C VAL A 438 2.79 29.97 -0.91
N ALA A 439 3.71 30.26 0.03
CA ALA A 439 3.38 30.25 1.46
C ALA A 439 2.23 31.22 1.72
N GLU A 440 1.28 30.84 2.59
CA GLU A 440 0.20 31.75 2.95
C GLU A 440 0.82 33.04 3.52
N PRO A 441 0.48 34.20 2.95
CA PRO A 441 1.06 35.45 3.43
C PRO A 441 0.65 35.64 4.89
N THR A 442 1.59 36.09 5.73
CA THR A 442 1.37 36.35 7.16
C THR A 442 0.20 37.32 7.42
N VAL A 443 -0.21 38.05 6.38
CA VAL A 443 -1.41 38.89 6.34
C VAL A 443 -2.23 38.49 5.12
N GLN A 444 -3.41 37.89 5.33
CA GLN A 444 -4.40 37.70 4.28
C GLN A 444 -5.08 39.03 3.99
N THR A 445 -4.68 39.71 2.92
CA THR A 445 -5.45 40.85 2.41
C THR A 445 -6.68 40.30 1.70
N LEU A 446 -7.88 40.68 2.15
CA LEU A 446 -9.11 40.50 1.38
C LEU A 446 -8.84 41.06 -0.03
N ALA A 447 -8.79 40.18 -1.03
CA ALA A 447 -8.39 40.50 -2.40
C ALA A 447 -9.47 41.34 -3.10
N ILE A 448 -9.67 42.57 -2.62
CA ILE A 448 -10.66 43.53 -3.11
C ILE A 448 -10.13 44.26 -4.38
N PHE A 449 -8.87 44.05 -4.76
CA PHE A 449 -8.24 44.72 -5.90
C PHE A 449 -7.55 43.73 -6.85
N ARG A 450 -8.33 42.85 -7.48
CA ARG A 450 -7.95 42.21 -8.75
C ARG A 450 -9.08 42.50 -9.75
N ASP A 451 -9.00 43.69 -10.33
CA ASP A 451 -9.69 44.03 -11.59
C ASP A 451 -8.83 43.59 -12.77
#